data_AF-A0A3B8ZUS0-F1
#
_entry.id   AF-A0A3B8ZUS0-F1
#
_cell.length_a   1.000
_cell.length_b   1.000
_cell.length_c   1.000
_cell.angle_alpha   90.00
_cell.angle_beta   90.00
_cell.angle_gamma   90.00
#
_symmetry.space_group_name_H-M   'P 1'
#
loop_
_entity.id
_entity.type
_entity.pdbx_description
1 polymer ?
#
loop_
_entity_poly.entity_id
_entity_poly.type
_entity_poly.pdbx_seq_one_letter_code
_entity_poly.pdbx_strand_id
1 'polypeptide(L)' 'GGSQREERLDVLRERMAVKGVAEEGLWWYLDSRRWGSCPHAGFGLGFERLLMYISGMENIRDVIPFPRTPGSAKF' A
#
# COMPACT_ATOMS: atom_id res chain seq x y z
N GLY A 1 -5.74 -5.56 4.11
CA GLY A 1 -6.56 -4.33 4.10
C GLY A 1 -6.63 -3.79 2.69
N GLY A 2 -7.73 -3.13 2.30
CA GLY A 2 -7.95 -2.66 0.93
C GLY A 2 -8.93 -1.51 0.82
N SER A 3 -9.11 -1.00 -0.39
CA SER A 3 -10.05 0.08 -0.69
C SER A 3 -10.39 0.10 -2.19
N GLN A 4 -11.56 0.63 -2.52
CA GLN A 4 -11.79 1.21 -3.85
C GLN A 4 -10.90 2.45 -4.00
N ARG A 5 -10.38 2.67 -5.21
CA ARG A 5 -9.54 3.83 -5.51
C ARG A 5 -10.41 4.92 -6.15
N GLU A 6 -10.06 6.17 -5.87
CA GLU A 6 -10.67 7.32 -6.52
C GLU A 6 -10.19 7.39 -7.97
N GLU A 7 -11.10 7.17 -8.90
CA GLU A 7 -10.86 7.20 -10.34
C GLU A 7 -11.09 8.58 -10.96
N ARG A 8 -11.83 9.48 -10.28
CA ARG A 8 -12.13 10.82 -10.78
C ARG A 8 -10.98 11.77 -10.48
N LEU A 9 -10.40 12.35 -11.52
CA LEU A 9 -9.17 13.14 -11.42
C LEU A 9 -9.32 14.41 -10.56
N ASP A 10 -10.44 15.12 -10.72
CA ASP A 10 -10.79 16.31 -9.98
C ASP A 10 -10.93 16.02 -8.48
N VAL A 11 -11.69 14.98 -8.12
CA VAL A 11 -11.87 14.55 -6.74
C VAL A 11 -10.56 14.08 -6.12
N LEU A 12 -9.74 13.33 -6.88
CA LEU A 12 -8.43 12.88 -6.43
C LEU A 12 -7.50 14.06 -6.10
N ARG A 13 -7.47 15.09 -6.94
CA ARG A 13 -6.66 16.30 -6.72
C ARG A 13 -7.11 17.09 -5.49
N GLU A 14 -8.41 17.26 -5.31
CA GLU A 14 -8.95 17.89 -4.11
C GLU A 14 -8.50 17.13 -2.85
N ARG A 15 -8.61 15.79 -2.86
CA ARG A 15 -8.16 14.94 -1.75
C ARG A 15 -6.66 15.00 -1.51
N MET A 16 -5.85 15.09 -2.55
CA MET A 16 -4.41 15.28 -2.44
C MET A 16 -4.07 16.61 -1.77
N ALA A 17 -4.72 17.70 -2.19
CA ALA A 17 -4.55 19.01 -1.58
C ALA A 17 -4.92 19.02 -0.09
N VAL A 18 -6.08 18.44 0.28
CA VAL A 18 -6.52 18.33 1.69
C VAL A 18 -5.54 17.52 2.54
N LYS A 19 -4.89 16.50 1.96
CA LYS A 19 -3.92 15.65 2.66
C LYS A 19 -2.46 16.15 2.57
N GLY A 20 -2.22 17.28 1.91
CA GLY A 20 -0.87 17.83 1.72
C GLY A 20 0.04 16.95 0.84
N VAL A 21 -0.53 16.22 -0.12
CA VAL A 21 0.23 15.38 -1.06
C VAL A 21 0.56 16.18 -2.32
N ALA A 22 1.86 16.35 -2.61
CA ALA A 22 2.34 17.05 -3.80
C ALA A 22 2.03 16.27 -5.09
N GLU A 23 1.54 16.96 -6.13
CA GLU A 23 1.19 16.33 -7.42
C GLU A 23 2.43 16.01 -8.26
N GLU A 24 3.50 16.79 -8.15
CA GLU A 24 4.66 16.74 -9.04
C GLU A 24 5.38 15.39 -8.98
N GLY A 25 5.43 14.76 -7.80
CA GLY A 25 6.01 13.42 -7.62
C GLY A 25 5.13 12.27 -8.13
N LEU A 26 3.85 12.56 -8.42
CA LEU A 26 2.81 11.58 -8.73
C LEU A 26 2.11 11.86 -10.07
N TRP A 27 2.70 12.68 -10.95
CA TRP A 27 2.13 13.04 -12.25
C TRP A 27 1.69 11.80 -13.06
N TRP A 28 2.52 10.75 -13.07
CA TRP A 28 2.27 9.49 -13.77
C TRP A 28 1.07 8.72 -13.19
N TYR A 29 0.82 8.87 -11.88
CA TYR A 29 -0.33 8.26 -11.20
C TYR A 29 -1.63 9.00 -11.50
N LEU A 30 -1.55 10.32 -11.68
CA LEU A 30 -2.67 11.15 -12.11
C LEU A 30 -3.03 10.90 -13.57
N ASP A 31 -2.03 10.65 -14.42
CA ASP A 31 -2.25 10.37 -15.85
C ASP A 31 -3.06 9.09 -16.08
N SER A 32 -2.97 8.10 -15.18
CA SER A 32 -3.82 6.91 -15.26
C SER A 32 -5.30 7.21 -15.02
N ARG A 33 -5.66 8.42 -14.58
CA ARG A 33 -7.05 8.90 -14.47
C ARG A 33 -7.49 9.73 -15.69
N ARG A 34 -6.55 10.17 -16.54
CA ARG A 34 -6.86 11.02 -17.71
C ARG A 34 -7.35 10.22 -18.92
N TRP A 35 -6.83 9.01 -19.12
CA TRP A 35 -7.01 8.25 -20.36
C TRP A 35 -7.78 6.96 -20.12
N GLY A 36 -9.11 7.05 -20.03
CA GLY A 36 -9.98 5.89 -19.87
C GLY A 36 -9.91 5.23 -18.48
N SER A 37 -9.97 6.05 -17.43
CA SER A 37 -10.06 5.52 -16.06
C SER A 37 -11.31 4.69 -15.85
N CYS A 38 -11.26 3.73 -14.93
CA CYS A 38 -12.38 2.86 -14.58
C CYS A 38 -12.52 2.76 -13.06
N PRO A 39 -13.73 2.47 -12.55
CA PRO A 39 -13.89 2.10 -11.15
C PRO A 39 -13.06 0.85 -10.84
N HIS A 40 -12.09 0.97 -9.92
CA HIS A 40 -11.17 -0.11 -9.58
C HIS A 40 -10.93 -0.19 -8.07
N ALA A 41 -10.78 -1.41 -7.58
CA ALA A 41 -10.53 -1.70 -6.17
C ALA A 41 -9.42 -2.74 -6.02
N GLY A 42 -8.78 -2.76 -4.85
CA GLY A 42 -7.77 -3.75 -4.54
C GLY A 42 -7.46 -3.80 -3.05
N PHE A 43 -6.70 -4.82 -2.65
CA PHE A 43 -6.27 -5.00 -1.28
C PHE A 43 -4.84 -5.54 -1.23
N GLY A 44 -4.19 -5.34 -0.09
CA GLY A 44 -2.91 -5.95 0.25
C GLY A 44 -3.07 -6.95 1.40
N LEU A 45 -2.29 -8.02 1.33
CA LEU A 45 -2.16 -9.04 2.36
C LEU A 45 -0.72 -9.02 2.88
N GLY A 46 -0.56 -8.87 4.20
CA GLY A 46 0.75 -9.03 4.83
C GLY A 46 1.05 -10.52 4.95
N PHE A 47 1.95 -11.03 4.12
CA PHE A 47 2.19 -12.47 4.00
C PHE A 47 2.69 -13.08 5.30
N GLU A 48 3.64 -12.44 5.98
CA GLU A 48 4.16 -12.88 7.28
C GLU A 48 3.07 -12.87 8.34
N ARG A 49 2.15 -11.89 8.31
CA ARG A 49 1.02 -11.86 9.25
C ARG A 49 0.02 -12.99 8.99
N LEU A 50 -0.19 -13.38 7.73
CA LEU A 50 -0.97 -14.57 7.39
C LEU A 50 -0.29 -15.83 7.95
N LEU A 51 1.02 -15.95 7.77
CA LEU A 51 1.79 -17.08 8.29
C LEU A 51 1.72 -17.16 9.81
N MET A 52 1.87 -16.04 10.54
CA MET A 52 1.70 -15.99 11.99
C MET A 52 0.33 -16.51 12.43
N TYR A 53 -0.73 -16.08 11.73
CA TYR A 53 -2.09 -16.50 12.04
C TYR A 53 -2.30 -18.01 11.84
N ILE A 54 -1.74 -18.59 10.76
CA ILE A 54 -1.87 -20.01 10.46
C ILE A 54 -0.98 -20.87 11.37
N SER A 55 0.23 -20.40 11.70
CA SER A 55 1.20 -21.14 12.52
C SER A 55 0.99 -20.97 14.03
N GLY A 56 0.21 -19.97 14.45
CA GLY A 56 0.02 -19.62 15.86
C GLY A 56 1.20 -18.90 16.51
N MET A 57 2.22 -18.50 15.71
CA MET A 57 3.39 -17.78 16.23
C MET A 57 3.05 -16.34 16.59
N GLU A 58 3.50 -15.88 17.75
CA GLU A 58 3.18 -14.54 18.27
C GLU A 58 4.12 -13.44 17.73
N ASN A 59 5.32 -13.80 17.28
CA ASN A 59 6.33 -12.85 16.81
C ASN A 59 6.55 -12.98 15.30
N ILE A 60 6.46 -11.84 14.59
CA ILE A 60 6.65 -11.77 13.13
C ILE A 60 8.05 -12.19 12.68
N ARG A 61 9.03 -12.17 13.59
CA ARG A 61 10.41 -12.57 13.29
C ARG A 61 10.56 -14.08 13.12
N ASP A 62 9.65 -14.87 13.67
CA ASP A 62 9.75 -16.33 13.68
C ASP A 62 9.05 -16.98 12.49
N VAL A 63 8.41 -16.17 11.63
CA VAL A 63 7.70 -16.62 10.42
C VAL A 63 8.42 -16.21 9.13
N ILE A 64 9.64 -15.70 9.24
CA ILE A 64 10.51 -15.35 8.12
C ILE A 64 11.94 -15.85 8.42
N PRO A 65 12.66 -16.46 7.46
CA PRO A 65 13.98 -17.05 7.75
C PRO A 65 15.02 -16.05 8.27
N PHE A 66 15.03 -14.84 7.70
CA PHE A 66 16.03 -13.80 8.01
C PHE A 66 15.33 -12.46 8.28
N PRO A 67 14.78 -12.27 9.49
CA PRO A 67 14.05 -11.05 9.82
C PRO A 67 14.96 -9.82 9.72
N ARG A 68 14.36 -8.69 9.30
CA ARG A 68 15.03 -7.38 9.24
C ARG A 68 14.30 -6.42 10.18
N THR A 69 15.05 -5.84 11.12
CA THR A 69 14.51 -4.88 12.09
C THR A 69 15.53 -3.76 12.34
N PRO A 70 15.11 -2.59 12.85
CA PRO A 70 16.06 -1.53 13.19
C PRO A 70 17.20 -2.06 14.07
N GLY A 71 18.45 -1.86 13.63
CA GLY A 71 19.64 -2.38 14.32
C GLY A 71 19.99 -3.86 14.05
N SER A 72 19.23 -4.59 13.22
CA SER A 72 19.51 -5.99 12.88
C SER A 72 19.31 -6.31 11.40
N ALA A 73 20.40 -6.70 10.74
CA ALA A 73 20.43 -7.13 9.33
C ALA A 73 21.37 -8.32 9.08
N LYS A 74 21.65 -9.13 10.12
CA LYS A 74 22.48 -10.34 10.02
C LYS A 74 21.69 -11.51 9.41
N PHE A 75 22.39 -12.53 8.93
CA PHE A 75 21.80 -13.80 8.52
C PHE A 75 21.66 -14.69 9.75
#